data_AF-A0A976KJJ4-F1
#
_entry.id   AF-A0A976KJJ4-F1
#
_cell.length_a   1.000
_cell.length_b   1.000
_cell.length_c   1.000
_cell.angle_alpha   90.00
_cell.angle_beta   90.00
_cell.angle_gamma   90.00
#
_symmetry.space_group_name_H-M   'P 1'
#
loop_
_entity.id
_entity.type
_entity.pdbx_description
1 polymer ?
#
loop_
_entity_poly.entity_id
_entity_poly.type
_entity_poly.pdbx_seq_one_letter_code
_entity_poly.pdbx_strand_id
1 'polypeptide(L)' 'MSADLEYISVDRYNDLYLLDFIVLIDVPENSVRNILEDPKQYIHINTSIQEIQELESPDENKQRIKFHVTECIW' A
#
# COMPACT_ATOMS: atom_id res chain seq x y z
N MET A 1 -2.53 12.20 8.96
CA MET A 1 -2.43 10.95 8.19
C MET A 1 -1.34 10.13 8.84
N SER A 2 -1.63 8.89 9.19
CA SER A 2 -0.69 7.91 9.75
C SER A 2 -0.71 6.66 8.88
N ALA A 3 0.40 5.93 8.86
CA ALA A 3 0.50 4.65 8.17
C ALA A 3 1.14 3.63 9.11
N ASP A 4 0.51 2.46 9.20
CA ASP A 4 1.00 1.30 9.93
C ASP A 4 1.36 0.18 8.94
N LEU A 5 2.39 -0.61 9.25
CA LEU A 5 2.72 -1.83 8.51
C LEU A 5 2.21 -3.05 9.30
N GLU A 6 1.41 -3.90 8.66
CA GLU A 6 0.91 -5.14 9.28
C GLU A 6 1.72 -6.36 8.85
N TYR A 7 2.24 -6.34 7.62
CA TYR A 7 3.02 -7.43 7.06
C TYR A 7 4.14 -6.89 6.18
N ILE A 8 5.29 -7.57 6.21
CA ILE A 8 6.41 -7.35 5.32
C ILE A 8 7.09 -8.70 5.05
N SER A 9 7.29 -9.02 3.78
CA SER A 9 8.07 -10.14 3.29
C SER A 9 9.06 -9.66 2.25
N VAL A 10 10.17 -10.38 2.17
CA VAL A 10 11.21 -10.15 1.18
C VAL A 10 11.53 -11.49 0.55
N ASP A 11 11.20 -11.63 -0.73
CA ASP A 11 11.49 -12.81 -1.52
C ASP A 11 12.56 -12.49 -2.56
N ARG A 12 13.47 -13.43 -2.82
CA ARG A 12 14.49 -13.23 -3.86
C ARG A 12 13.99 -13.79 -5.19
N TYR A 13 13.98 -12.95 -6.22
CA TYR A 13 13.62 -13.32 -7.59
C TYR A 13 14.80 -13.01 -8.55
N ASN A 14 15.61 -14.02 -8.84
CA ASN A 14 16.88 -13.88 -9.57
C ASN A 14 17.87 -12.92 -8.85
N ASP A 15 18.26 -11.83 -9.54
CA ASP A 15 19.16 -10.77 -9.06
C ASP A 15 18.40 -9.61 -8.41
N LEU A 16 17.08 -9.76 -8.19
CA LEU A 16 16.22 -8.76 -7.57
C LEU A 16 15.61 -9.30 -6.27
N TYR A 17 15.24 -8.40 -5.39
CA TYR A 17 14.39 -8.69 -4.24
C TYR A 17 12.99 -8.15 -4.49
N LEU A 18 11.99 -9.00 -4.27
CA LEU A 18 10.59 -8.65 -4.24
C LEU A 18 10.21 -8.33 -2.79
N LEU A 19 9.91 -7.07 -2.53
CA LEU A 19 9.37 -6.59 -1.27
C LEU A 19 7.84 -6.67 -1.36
N ASP A 20 7.24 -7.46 -0.48
CA ASP A 20 5.80 -7.67 -0.42
C ASP A 20 5.27 -7.24 0.95
N PHE A 21 4.41 -6.24 1.01
CA PHE A 21 3.96 -5.69 2.28
C PHE A 21 2.51 -5.22 2.27
N ILE A 22 1.95 -5.15 3.47
CA ILE A 22 0.61 -4.63 3.71
C ILE A 22 0.73 -3.36 4.54
N VAL A 23 0.24 -2.27 3.96
CA VAL A 23 0.16 -0.97 4.62
C VAL A 23 -1.29 -0.63 4.93
N LEU A 24 -1.51 -0.14 6.14
CA LEU A 24 -2.78 0.42 6.58
C LEU A 24 -2.62 1.93 6.70
N ILE A 25 -3.44 2.68 5.98
CA ILE A 25 -3.38 4.13 5.97
C ILE A 25 -4.62 4.68 6.66
N ASP A 26 -4.41 5.47 7.71
CA ASP A 26 -5.47 6.25 8.34
C ASP A 26 -5.75 7.50 7.52
N VAL A 27 -6.95 7.56 6.95
CA VAL A 27 -7.35 8.58 5.98
C VAL A 27 -8.46 9.45 6.53
N PRO A 28 -8.40 10.79 6.36
CA PRO A 28 -9.53 11.64 6.68
C PRO A 28 -10.77 11.24 5.86
N GLU A 29 -11.95 11.35 6.45
CA GLU A 29 -13.25 11.02 5.81
C GLU A 29 -13.41 11.67 4.43
N ASN A 30 -12.95 12.92 4.29
CA ASN A 30 -13.02 13.68 3.03
C ASN A 30 -11.95 13.32 2.00
N SER A 31 -11.02 12.42 2.32
CA SER A 31 -9.85 12.08 1.48
C SER A 31 -9.83 10.63 1.03
N VAL A 32 -10.71 9.78 1.57
CA VAL A 32 -10.86 8.37 1.17
C VAL A 32 -10.97 8.22 -0.34
N ARG A 33 -11.92 8.93 -0.96
CA ARG A 33 -12.18 8.83 -2.41
C ARG A 33 -10.95 9.17 -3.24
N ASN A 34 -10.24 10.23 -2.88
CA ASN A 34 -9.05 10.68 -3.62
C ASN A 34 -7.91 9.65 -3.53
N ILE A 35 -7.81 8.94 -2.40
CA ILE A 35 -6.76 7.93 -2.18
C ILE A 35 -7.10 6.64 -2.93
N LEU A 36 -8.38 6.26 -3.00
CA LEU A 36 -8.82 5.11 -3.79
C LEU A 36 -8.73 5.36 -5.30
N GLU A 37 -8.93 6.59 -5.76
CA GLU A 37 -8.80 6.97 -7.17
C GLU A 37 -7.36 6.86 -7.68
N ASP A 38 -6.37 7.24 -6.85
CA ASP A 38 -4.95 7.15 -7.22
C ASP A 38 -4.04 6.85 -6.00
N PRO A 39 -3.98 5.59 -5.54
CA PRO A 39 -3.19 5.22 -4.36
C PRO A 39 -1.67 5.42 -4.56
N LYS A 40 -1.20 5.51 -5.81
CA LYS A 40 0.22 5.71 -6.14
C LYS A 40 0.74 7.10 -5.76
N GLN A 41 -0.14 8.09 -5.65
CA GLN A 41 0.25 9.42 -5.15
C GLN A 41 0.53 9.44 -3.65
N TYR A 42 -0.03 8.49 -2.91
CA TYR A 42 0.02 8.46 -1.45
C TYR A 42 1.03 7.44 -0.93
N ILE A 43 1.30 6.39 -1.69
CA ILE A 43 2.30 5.37 -1.37
C ILE A 43 3.51 5.61 -2.28
N HIS A 44 4.52 6.31 -1.75
CA HIS A 44 5.77 6.57 -2.47
C HIS A 44 6.71 5.38 -2.38
N ILE A 45 7.11 4.86 -3.54
CA ILE A 45 7.85 3.59 -3.71
C ILE A 45 8.95 3.84 -4.74
N ASN A 46 10.14 3.22 -4.61
CA ASN A 46 11.35 3.57 -5.36
C ASN A 46 11.38 3.02 -6.81
N THR A 47 10.43 2.16 -7.18
CA THR A 47 10.08 1.69 -8.53
C THR A 47 11.06 0.76 -9.26
N SER A 48 10.50 -0.36 -9.74
CA SER A 48 10.80 -1.02 -11.02
C SER A 48 9.62 -1.91 -11.50
N ILE A 49 8.88 -2.56 -10.59
CA ILE A 49 7.60 -3.26 -10.86
C ILE A 49 6.67 -2.97 -9.67
N GLN A 50 5.39 -2.70 -9.94
CA GLN A 50 4.40 -2.32 -8.93
C GLN A 50 3.05 -3.00 -9.16
N GLU A 51 2.54 -3.66 -8.12
CA GLU A 51 1.13 -4.00 -7.98
C GLU A 51 0.64 -3.40 -6.66
N ILE A 52 -0.44 -2.60 -6.72
CA ILE A 52 -1.17 -2.15 -5.53
C ILE A 52 -2.56 -2.76 -5.62
N GLN A 53 -2.92 -3.56 -4.63
CA GLN A 53 -4.25 -4.13 -4.50
C GLN A 53 -4.93 -3.58 -3.24
N GLU A 54 -6.14 -3.05 -3.41
CA GLU A 54 -7.00 -2.71 -2.28
C GLU A 54 -7.56 -4.01 -1.68
N LEU A 55 -7.30 -4.24 -0.39
CA LEU A 55 -7.76 -5.44 0.33
C LEU A 55 -9.05 -5.19 1.12
N GLU A 56 -9.22 -3.98 1.65
CA GLU A 56 -10.38 -3.60 2.46
C GLU A 56 -10.66 -2.11 2.26
N SER A 57 -11.87 -1.81 1.76
CA SER A 57 -12.41 -0.45 1.69
C SER A 57 -12.81 0.03 3.08
N PRO A 58 -12.69 1.33 3.39
CA PRO A 58 -13.02 1.84 4.70
C PRO A 58 -14.53 1.69 4.97
N ASP A 59 -14.85 1.03 6.09
CA ASP A 59 -16.22 0.89 6.60
C ASP A 59 -16.66 2.21 7.27
N GLU A 60 -17.98 2.44 7.46
CA GLU A 60 -18.51 3.71 8.04
C GLU A 60 -17.91 4.07 9.41
N ASN A 61 -17.27 3.12 10.09
CA ASN A 61 -16.58 3.30 11.37
C ASN A 61 -15.03 3.16 11.31
N LYS A 62 -14.46 2.80 10.16
CA LYS A 62 -13.03 2.55 10.00
C LYS A 62 -12.48 3.44 8.89
N GLN A 63 -11.90 4.57 9.30
CA GLN A 63 -11.14 5.51 8.45
C GLN A 63 -9.77 4.95 8.05
N ARG A 64 -9.67 3.66 7.76
CA ARG A 64 -8.41 2.96 7.53
C ARG A 64 -8.53 2.13 6.26
N ILE A 65 -7.66 2.38 5.28
CA ILE A 65 -7.60 1.64 4.01
C ILE A 65 -6.43 0.68 4.05
N LYS A 66 -6.66 -0.56 3.62
CA LYS A 66 -5.63 -1.60 3.58
C LYS A 66 -5.15 -1.81 2.15
N PHE A 67 -3.89 -1.52 1.89
CA PHE A 67 -3.24 -1.74 0.61
C PHE A 67 -2.22 -2.87 0.71
N HIS A 68 -2.29 -3.79 -0.22
CA HIS A 68 -1.24 -4.74 -0.51
C HIS A 68 -0.33 -4.15 -1.59
N VAL A 69 0.97 -4.15 -1.32
CA VAL A 69 1.95 -3.45 -2.13
C VAL A 69 3.12 -4.38 -2.42
N THR A 70 3.38 -4.58 -3.71
CA THR A 70 4.53 -5.36 -4.18
C THR A 70 5.49 -4.44 -4.92
N GLU A 71 6.76 -4.42 -4.50
CA GLU A 71 7.85 -3.64 -5.10
C GLU A 71 9.04 -4.54 -5.44
N CYS A 72 9.73 -4.28 -6.57
CA CYS A 72 11.07 -4.81 -6.81
C CYS A 72 12.16 -3.80 -6.38
N ILE A 73 13.08 -4.25 -5.54
CA ILE A 73 14.29 -3.53 -5.13
C ILE A 73 15.55 -4.27 -5.60
N TRP A 74 16.60 -3.52 -5.92
CA TRP A 74 17.87 -4.00 -6.46
C TRP A 74 18.86 -4.33 -5.34
#